data_AF-A0A9X7IRH7-F1
#
_entry.id   AF-A0A9X7IRH7-F1
#
_cell.length_a   1.000
_cell.length_b   1.000
_cell.length_c   1.000
_cell.angle_alpha   90.00
_cell.angle_beta   90.00
_cell.angle_gamma   90.00
#
_symmetry.space_group_name_H-M   'P 1'
#
loop_
_entity.id
_entity.type
_entity.pdbx_description
1 polymer ?
#
loop_
_entity_poly.entity_id
_entity_poly.type
_entity_poly.pdbx_seq_one_letter_code
_entity_poly.pdbx_strand_id
1 'polypeptide(L)'
;MAGEDGITVDLEGGALDPRAVADAIEQIESLITSISGFEDAQLTLTNLRGGSAHISMAVVGSPLDLVHGGIEELRQGPVLPDGWNRQSLQAIIGLRKVSTRRGVESINLRLGNAISAIDDVIEENAEKALAPSSLSLGAVRGRLYRYTNDTVRKRRSAGLRRTDTGEAIELRFAPDDAAKVRAHLERDVEVWGEITRDATGQVAQLVVEGIEPIDAPGQGASASEGRGLLGSDWAGGIDPAEWVRTMRG
;
A
#
# COMPACT_ATOMS: atom_id res chain seq x y z
N MET A 1 33.32 11.10 -11.85
CA MET A 1 33.31 9.62 -11.90
C MET A 1 32.35 9.19 -10.81
N ALA A 2 31.18 8.66 -11.17
CA ALA A 2 30.34 7.97 -10.19
C ALA A 2 31.11 6.70 -9.78
N GLY A 3 31.36 6.52 -8.49
CA GLY A 3 31.99 5.30 -7.97
C GLY A 3 31.08 4.09 -8.21
N GLU A 4 31.63 2.89 -8.07
CA GLU A 4 30.94 1.60 -8.28
C GLU A 4 29.64 1.44 -7.46
N ASP A 5 29.41 2.31 -6.47
CA ASP A 5 28.27 2.27 -5.53
C ASP A 5 27.14 3.28 -5.85
N GLY A 6 26.96 3.63 -7.14
CA GLY A 6 26.00 4.65 -7.57
C GLY A 6 24.86 4.13 -8.46
N ILE A 7 23.67 4.71 -8.28
CA ILE A 7 22.56 4.64 -9.25
C ILE A 7 22.64 5.87 -10.13
N THR A 8 22.55 5.73 -11.44
CA THR A 8 22.38 6.88 -12.35
C THR A 8 21.10 6.74 -13.13
N VAL A 9 20.33 7.80 -13.20
CA VAL A 9 19.09 7.86 -13.96
C VAL A 9 19.31 8.78 -15.14
N ASP A 10 19.25 8.19 -16.31
CA ASP A 10 19.39 8.87 -17.58
C ASP A 10 17.99 9.13 -18.14
N LEU A 11 17.58 10.40 -18.12
CA LEU A 11 16.40 10.89 -18.83
C LEU A 11 16.87 11.42 -20.19
N GLU A 12 16.54 10.71 -21.26
CA GLU A 12 16.88 11.10 -22.62
C GLU A 12 15.70 11.82 -23.28
N GLY A 13 15.99 12.91 -24.00
CA GLY A 13 15.00 13.60 -24.85
C GLY A 13 15.18 15.13 -24.93
N GLY A 14 14.48 15.75 -25.88
CA GLY A 14 14.61 17.18 -26.15
C GLY A 14 13.74 18.09 -25.27
N ALA A 15 14.31 19.17 -24.74
CA ALA A 15 13.57 20.21 -23.97
C ALA A 15 12.76 19.65 -22.78
N LEU A 16 13.43 18.81 -21.98
CA LEU A 16 12.90 18.19 -20.76
C LEU A 16 12.18 19.21 -19.86
N ASP A 17 10.95 18.88 -19.44
CA ASP A 17 10.27 19.58 -18.37
C ASP A 17 11.09 19.43 -17.06
N PRO A 18 11.49 20.52 -16.38
CA PRO A 18 12.18 20.43 -15.10
C PRO A 18 11.41 19.61 -14.05
N ARG A 19 10.08 19.56 -14.15
CA ARG A 19 9.25 18.71 -13.29
C ARG A 19 9.45 17.22 -13.54
N ALA A 20 9.78 16.82 -14.76
CA ALA A 20 10.08 15.42 -15.06
C ALA A 20 11.34 14.95 -14.32
N VAL A 21 12.35 15.82 -14.21
CA VAL A 21 13.58 15.56 -13.45
C VAL A 21 13.27 15.42 -11.96
N ALA A 22 12.46 16.33 -11.40
CA ALA A 22 12.06 16.28 -10.00
C ALA A 22 11.24 15.02 -9.69
N ASP A 23 10.21 14.72 -10.51
CA ASP A 23 9.39 13.53 -10.36
C ASP A 23 10.26 12.26 -10.42
N ALA A 24 11.21 12.18 -11.36
CA ALA A 24 12.11 11.04 -11.46
C ALA A 24 12.90 10.82 -10.16
N ILE A 25 13.50 11.89 -9.62
CA ILE A 25 14.25 11.86 -8.35
C ILE A 25 13.37 11.32 -7.22
N GLU A 26 12.16 11.85 -7.07
CA GLU A 26 11.21 11.41 -6.04
C GLU A 26 10.85 9.93 -6.17
N GLN A 27 10.65 9.44 -7.40
CA GLN A 27 10.32 8.03 -7.61
C GLN A 27 11.49 7.11 -7.29
N ILE A 28 12.73 7.48 -7.66
CA ILE A 28 13.89 6.65 -7.34
C ILE A 28 14.16 6.67 -5.83
N GLU A 29 14.03 7.83 -5.18
CA GLU A 29 14.10 7.92 -3.73
C GLU A 29 13.10 6.96 -3.07
N SER A 30 11.84 7.03 -3.49
CA SER A 30 10.80 6.15 -2.97
C SER A 30 11.13 4.67 -3.19
N LEU A 31 11.71 4.29 -4.34
CA LEU A 31 12.12 2.92 -4.64
C LEU A 31 13.24 2.45 -3.70
N ILE A 32 14.26 3.29 -3.49
CA ILE A 32 15.42 2.93 -2.67
C ILE A 32 15.07 2.85 -1.19
N THR A 33 14.30 3.83 -0.69
CA THR A 33 13.82 3.83 0.68
C THR A 33 12.90 2.65 0.96
N SER A 34 12.05 2.26 -0.01
CA SER A 34 11.12 1.14 0.18
C SER A 34 11.81 -0.23 0.19
N ILE A 35 12.90 -0.42 -0.55
CA ILE A 35 13.68 -1.67 -0.58
C ILE A 35 14.61 -1.77 0.63
N SER A 36 15.30 -0.67 0.94
CA SER A 36 16.40 -0.71 1.91
C SER A 36 15.91 -0.49 3.35
N GLY A 37 14.73 0.10 3.55
CA GLY A 37 14.19 0.42 4.87
C GLY A 37 15.01 1.47 5.65
N PHE A 38 16.01 2.08 5.01
CA PHE A 38 16.92 3.05 5.60
C PHE A 38 16.54 4.48 5.22
N GLU A 39 16.66 5.40 6.18
CA GLU A 39 16.45 6.86 6.01
C GLU A 39 17.66 7.58 5.36
N ASP A 40 18.78 6.89 5.11
CA ASP A 40 20.07 7.52 4.76
C ASP A 40 20.48 7.40 3.28
N ALA A 41 19.53 7.31 2.35
CA ALA A 41 19.84 7.43 0.92
C ALA A 41 20.14 8.90 0.57
N GLN A 42 21.43 9.27 0.46
CA GLN A 42 21.82 10.64 0.11
C GLN A 42 21.86 10.86 -1.40
N LEU A 43 20.89 11.61 -1.91
CA LEU A 43 20.79 11.91 -3.34
C LEU A 43 21.62 13.14 -3.69
N THR A 44 22.59 12.97 -4.59
CA THR A 44 23.45 14.07 -5.03
C THR A 44 23.37 14.23 -6.54
N LEU A 45 22.65 15.24 -7.04
CA LEU A 45 22.62 15.57 -8.46
C LEU A 45 24.03 15.97 -8.94
N THR A 46 24.70 15.08 -9.67
CA THR A 46 26.09 15.31 -10.10
C THR A 46 26.20 16.06 -11.42
N ASN A 47 25.19 15.96 -12.30
CA ASN A 47 25.26 16.51 -13.64
C ASN A 47 23.85 16.80 -14.20
N LEU A 48 23.71 17.88 -14.95
CA LEU A 48 22.50 18.21 -15.69
C LEU A 48 22.94 18.83 -17.01
N ARG A 49 22.55 18.23 -18.15
CA ARG A 49 22.92 18.73 -19.48
C ARG A 49 21.66 19.18 -20.24
N GLY A 50 21.84 20.11 -21.18
CA GLY A 50 20.74 20.51 -22.05
C GLY A 50 20.45 19.41 -23.07
N GLY A 51 19.25 18.83 -23.05
CA GLY A 51 18.84 17.75 -23.96
C GLY A 51 19.00 16.32 -23.42
N SER A 52 19.54 16.16 -22.21
CA SER A 52 19.50 14.92 -21.44
C SER A 52 19.78 15.23 -19.96
N ALA A 53 19.03 14.63 -19.04
CA ALA A 53 19.32 14.76 -17.61
C ALA A 53 19.97 13.47 -17.11
N HIS A 54 21.19 13.59 -16.57
CA HIS A 54 21.95 12.47 -16.03
C HIS A 54 22.07 12.62 -14.52
N ILE A 55 21.15 12.00 -13.80
CA ILE A 55 21.03 12.13 -12.37
C ILE A 55 21.79 10.97 -11.72
N SER A 56 23.02 11.18 -11.27
CA SER A 56 23.67 10.17 -10.40
C SER A 56 23.20 10.33 -8.96
N MET A 57 23.16 9.23 -8.23
CA MET A 57 22.74 9.11 -6.85
C MET A 57 23.75 8.15 -6.19
N ALA A 58 24.39 8.60 -5.11
CA ALA A 58 25.27 7.74 -4.34
C ALA A 58 24.42 7.08 -3.26
N VAL A 59 24.37 5.75 -3.24
CA VAL A 59 23.55 5.05 -2.24
C VAL A 59 24.46 4.28 -1.31
N VAL A 60 24.64 4.82 -0.10
CA VAL A 60 25.47 4.17 0.91
C VAL A 60 24.66 3.04 1.53
N GLY A 61 25.13 1.80 1.36
CA GLY A 61 24.55 0.63 2.03
C GLY A 61 23.25 0.09 1.44
N SER A 62 22.80 0.57 0.27
CA SER A 62 21.68 -0.08 -0.44
C SER A 62 22.19 -1.20 -1.34
N PRO A 63 21.56 -2.39 -1.32
CA PRO A 63 21.93 -3.47 -2.19
C PRO A 63 21.44 -3.15 -3.62
N LEU A 64 22.29 -2.49 -4.41
CA LEU A 64 22.07 -2.22 -5.83
C LEU A 64 21.65 -3.48 -6.60
N ASP A 65 22.14 -4.64 -6.15
CA ASP A 65 21.77 -5.96 -6.66
C ASP A 65 20.27 -6.29 -6.48
N LEU A 66 19.62 -5.84 -5.39
CA LEU A 66 18.17 -6.03 -5.20
C LEU A 66 17.36 -5.15 -6.16
N VAL A 67 17.85 -3.95 -6.46
CA VAL A 67 17.19 -3.06 -7.43
C VAL A 67 17.33 -3.66 -8.83
N HIS A 68 18.54 -4.03 -9.22
CA HIS A 68 18.80 -4.61 -10.54
C HIS A 68 18.07 -5.95 -10.70
N GLY A 69 18.22 -6.86 -9.73
CA GLY A 69 17.56 -8.16 -9.71
C GLY A 69 16.04 -8.01 -9.81
N GLY A 70 15.45 -7.09 -9.05
CA GLY A 70 14.00 -6.90 -9.09
C GLY A 70 13.48 -6.31 -10.40
N ILE A 71 14.25 -5.46 -11.07
CA ILE A 71 13.90 -4.99 -12.42
C ILE A 71 13.96 -6.14 -13.43
N GLU A 72 14.97 -7.00 -13.34
CA GLU A 72 15.09 -8.15 -14.24
C GLU A 72 14.01 -9.23 -13.97
N GLU A 73 13.61 -9.43 -12.71
CA GLU A 73 12.46 -10.27 -12.36
C GLU A 73 11.15 -9.73 -12.95
N LEU A 74 10.90 -8.42 -12.80
CA LEU A 74 9.74 -7.77 -13.43
C LEU A 74 9.78 -7.83 -14.95
N ARG A 75 10.97 -7.83 -15.56
CA ARG A 75 11.11 -8.01 -17.01
C ARG A 75 10.68 -9.40 -17.45
N GLN A 76 10.86 -10.42 -16.61
CA GLN A 76 10.48 -11.81 -16.90
C GLN A 76 8.99 -12.08 -16.67
N GLY A 77 8.32 -11.34 -15.79
CA GLY A 77 6.88 -11.49 -15.59
C GLY A 77 6.29 -10.66 -14.46
N PRO A 78 4.96 -10.74 -14.26
CA PRO A 78 4.23 -9.97 -13.25
C PRO A 78 4.37 -10.58 -11.86
N VAL A 79 5.58 -10.49 -11.29
CA VAL A 79 5.93 -10.99 -9.95
C VAL A 79 6.26 -9.83 -9.02
N LEU A 80 6.05 -10.00 -7.71
CA LEU A 80 6.66 -9.11 -6.71
C LEU A 80 8.11 -9.57 -6.51
N PRO A 81 9.12 -8.76 -6.84
CA PRO A 81 10.49 -9.18 -6.64
C PRO A 81 10.88 -9.37 -5.18
N ASP A 82 11.88 -10.20 -4.95
CA ASP A 82 12.37 -10.45 -3.59
C ASP A 82 12.92 -9.17 -2.93
N GLY A 83 12.48 -8.92 -1.69
CA GLY A 83 12.86 -7.71 -0.94
C GLY A 83 12.12 -6.44 -1.37
N TRP A 84 11.24 -6.51 -2.37
CA TRP A 84 10.39 -5.40 -2.76
C TRP A 84 9.05 -5.44 -2.03
N ASN A 85 8.39 -4.28 -1.97
CA ASN A 85 7.04 -4.16 -1.46
C ASN A 85 6.16 -3.36 -2.45
N ARG A 86 4.90 -3.14 -2.06
CA ARG A 86 3.94 -2.38 -2.85
C ARG A 86 4.46 -0.98 -3.22
N GLN A 87 5.15 -0.30 -2.31
CA GLN A 87 5.70 1.03 -2.56
C GLN A 87 6.82 0.97 -3.61
N SER A 88 7.66 -0.07 -3.61
CA SER A 88 8.67 -0.30 -4.65
C SER A 88 8.04 -0.43 -6.04
N LEU A 89 6.98 -1.24 -6.17
CA LEU A 89 6.26 -1.41 -7.44
C LEU A 89 5.57 -0.12 -7.88
N GLN A 90 4.97 0.62 -6.94
CA GLN A 90 4.37 1.93 -7.23
C GLN A 90 5.39 2.95 -7.71
N ALA A 91 6.60 2.94 -7.14
CA ALA A 91 7.70 3.80 -7.55
C ALA A 91 8.16 3.50 -8.98
N ILE A 92 8.24 2.23 -9.39
CA ILE A 92 8.54 1.84 -10.78
C ILE A 92 7.46 2.34 -11.76
N ILE A 93 6.17 2.14 -11.42
CA ILE A 93 5.06 2.65 -12.23
C ILE A 93 5.12 4.19 -12.30
N GLY A 94 5.40 4.85 -11.17
CA GLY A 94 5.60 6.29 -11.11
C GLY A 94 6.74 6.77 -11.99
N LEU A 95 7.87 6.06 -11.98
CA LEU A 95 9.03 6.37 -12.79
C LEU A 95 8.68 6.25 -14.27
N ARG A 96 7.96 5.20 -14.68
CA ARG A 96 7.47 5.10 -16.06
C ARG A 96 6.55 6.25 -16.43
N LYS A 97 5.65 6.72 -15.55
CA LYS A 97 4.80 7.89 -15.81
C LYS A 97 5.59 9.18 -16.09
N VAL A 98 6.81 9.30 -15.60
CA VAL A 98 7.69 10.43 -15.95
C VAL A 98 7.95 10.49 -17.46
N SER A 99 7.97 9.36 -18.16
CA SER A 99 8.14 9.33 -19.62
C SER A 99 7.01 10.02 -20.39
N THR A 100 5.83 10.17 -19.75
CA THR A 100 4.70 10.88 -20.36
C THR A 100 4.83 12.40 -20.26
N ARG A 101 5.83 12.89 -19.52
CA ARG A 101 6.13 14.31 -19.40
C ARG A 101 6.76 14.82 -20.69
N ARG A 102 6.55 16.12 -20.96
CA ARG A 102 7.05 16.75 -22.17
C ARG A 102 8.58 16.67 -22.24
N GLY A 103 9.06 16.20 -23.39
CA GLY A 103 10.48 16.16 -23.72
C GLY A 103 11.24 14.95 -23.18
N VAL A 104 10.57 14.03 -22.47
CA VAL A 104 11.16 12.75 -22.06
C VAL A 104 10.82 11.70 -23.12
N GLU A 105 11.83 11.04 -23.66
CA GLU A 105 11.68 9.97 -24.65
C GLU A 105 11.95 8.60 -24.02
N SER A 106 12.95 8.51 -23.13
CA SER A 106 13.26 7.29 -22.41
C SER A 106 13.84 7.55 -21.03
N ILE A 107 13.74 6.54 -20.17
CA ILE A 107 14.26 6.54 -18.81
C ILE A 107 15.10 5.27 -18.64
N ASN A 108 16.38 5.44 -18.34
CA ASN A 108 17.28 4.32 -18.11
C ASN A 108 17.86 4.42 -16.70
N LEU A 109 17.84 3.29 -15.98
CA LEU A 109 18.53 3.15 -14.70
C LEU A 109 19.86 2.45 -14.95
N ARG A 110 20.94 3.12 -14.61
CA ARG A 110 22.30 2.57 -14.59
C ARG A 110 22.68 2.22 -13.17
N LEU A 111 22.96 0.94 -12.92
CA LEU A 111 23.30 0.38 -11.62
C LEU A 111 24.68 -0.27 -11.77
N GLY A 112 25.74 0.41 -11.35
CA GLY A 112 27.11 0.01 -11.67
C GLY A 112 27.32 -0.10 -13.19
N ASN A 113 27.56 -1.33 -13.69
CA ASN A 113 27.74 -1.62 -15.12
C ASN A 113 26.45 -2.03 -15.85
N ALA A 114 25.36 -2.29 -15.12
CA ALA A 114 24.09 -2.66 -15.71
C ALA A 114 23.30 -1.41 -16.13
N ILE A 115 22.65 -1.48 -17.28
CA ILE A 115 21.70 -0.45 -17.74
C ILE A 115 20.37 -1.15 -17.99
N SER A 116 19.35 -0.76 -17.25
CA SER A 116 17.99 -1.27 -17.38
C SER A 116 17.07 -0.14 -17.83
N ALA A 117 16.49 -0.29 -19.03
CA ALA A 117 15.44 0.62 -19.51
C ALA A 117 14.15 0.36 -18.73
N ILE A 118 13.48 1.44 -18.29
CA ILE A 118 12.16 1.38 -17.65
C ILE A 118 11.11 1.58 -18.74
N ASP A 119 10.69 0.47 -19.31
CA ASP A 119 9.81 0.38 -20.47
C ASP A 119 8.38 -0.04 -20.10
N ASP A 120 7.51 -0.14 -21.11
CA ASP A 120 6.10 -0.52 -20.95
C ASP A 120 5.94 -1.93 -20.39
N VAL A 121 6.89 -2.84 -20.66
CA VAL A 121 6.82 -4.23 -20.19
C VAL A 121 6.99 -4.27 -18.68
N ILE A 122 7.95 -3.52 -18.14
CA ILE A 122 8.17 -3.42 -16.70
C ILE A 122 6.97 -2.76 -16.01
N GLU A 123 6.41 -1.69 -16.58
CA GLU A 123 5.20 -1.05 -16.03
C GLU A 123 4.02 -2.01 -16.02
N GLU A 124 3.72 -2.67 -17.15
CA GLU A 124 2.60 -3.60 -17.25
C GLU A 124 2.75 -4.78 -16.26
N ASN A 125 3.96 -5.31 -16.11
CA ASN A 125 4.23 -6.38 -15.16
C ASN A 125 4.14 -5.90 -13.71
N ALA A 126 4.59 -4.70 -13.39
CA ALA A 126 4.43 -4.10 -12.07
C ALA A 126 2.94 -3.85 -11.74
N GLU A 127 2.16 -3.35 -12.71
CA GLU A 127 0.71 -3.15 -12.56
C GLU A 127 -0.02 -4.49 -12.34
N LYS A 128 0.33 -5.51 -13.10
CA LYS A 128 -0.22 -6.87 -12.93
C LYS A 128 0.21 -7.53 -11.62
N ALA A 129 1.44 -7.30 -11.15
CA ALA A 129 1.89 -7.76 -9.84
C ALA A 129 1.10 -7.07 -8.71
N LEU A 130 0.69 -5.81 -8.90
CA LEU A 130 -0.22 -5.12 -7.97
C LEU A 130 -1.70 -5.47 -8.17
N ALA A 131 -2.04 -6.20 -9.23
CA ALA A 131 -3.41 -6.54 -9.51
C ALA A 131 -3.95 -7.50 -8.43
N PRO A 132 -5.27 -7.45 -8.17
CA PRO A 132 -5.99 -8.42 -7.38
C PRO A 132 -5.57 -9.88 -7.65
N SER A 133 -4.90 -10.52 -6.68
CA SER A 133 -4.46 -11.91 -6.77
C SER A 133 -5.45 -12.88 -6.15
N SER A 134 -6.21 -12.43 -5.13
CA SER A 134 -7.17 -13.27 -4.41
C SER A 134 -8.37 -12.48 -3.93
N LEU A 135 -9.52 -13.17 -3.92
CA LEU A 135 -10.78 -12.71 -3.36
C LEU A 135 -11.12 -13.60 -2.15
N SER A 136 -11.44 -12.99 -1.03
CA SER A 136 -11.79 -13.69 0.21
C SER A 136 -12.84 -12.90 0.98
N LEU A 137 -13.69 -13.58 1.77
CA LEU A 137 -14.52 -12.89 2.75
C LEU A 137 -13.73 -12.65 4.02
N GLY A 138 -13.85 -11.46 4.61
CA GLY A 138 -13.20 -11.15 5.87
C GLY A 138 -13.59 -9.80 6.46
N ALA A 139 -12.96 -9.45 7.58
CA ALA A 139 -13.16 -8.20 8.29
C ALA A 139 -11.84 -7.45 8.50
N VAL A 140 -11.90 -6.12 8.47
CA VAL A 140 -10.76 -5.23 8.73
C VAL A 140 -11.18 -4.14 9.70
N ARG A 141 -10.30 -3.86 10.67
CA ARG A 141 -10.47 -2.78 11.64
C ARG A 141 -9.63 -1.57 11.25
N GLY A 142 -10.20 -0.39 11.38
CA GLY A 142 -9.49 0.83 11.06
C GLY A 142 -10.30 2.08 11.28
N ARG A 143 -9.67 3.21 11.02
CA ARG A 143 -10.31 4.53 11.08
C ARG A 143 -10.73 4.99 9.70
N LEU A 144 -12.01 5.33 9.54
CA LEU A 144 -12.49 5.97 8.32
C LEU A 144 -11.98 7.41 8.25
N TYR A 145 -11.27 7.77 7.18
CA TYR A 145 -10.67 9.12 7.07
C TYR A 145 -11.04 9.85 5.76
N ARG A 146 -11.64 9.17 4.80
CA ARG A 146 -12.05 9.76 3.52
C ARG A 146 -13.38 9.19 3.08
N TYR A 147 -14.22 10.03 2.48
CA TYR A 147 -15.46 9.62 1.83
C TYR A 147 -15.56 10.26 0.44
N THR A 148 -16.00 9.50 -0.55
CA THR A 148 -16.23 9.96 -1.91
C THR A 148 -17.52 9.35 -2.42
N ASN A 149 -18.44 10.21 -2.88
CA ASN A 149 -19.71 9.82 -3.47
C ASN A 149 -19.88 10.58 -4.78
N ASP A 150 -19.20 10.10 -5.82
CA ASP A 150 -19.32 10.63 -7.17
C ASP A 150 -20.47 9.91 -7.87
N THR A 151 -21.64 10.54 -7.84
CA THR A 151 -22.86 10.02 -8.45
C THR A 151 -22.81 10.07 -9.98
N VAL A 152 -22.05 11.01 -10.56
CA VAL A 152 -21.90 11.17 -12.01
C VAL A 152 -21.10 10.01 -12.60
N ARG A 153 -19.98 9.65 -11.95
CA ARG A 153 -19.13 8.52 -12.36
C ARG A 153 -19.53 7.19 -11.72
N LYS A 154 -20.65 7.16 -10.99
CA LYS A 154 -21.14 6.00 -10.20
C LYS A 154 -20.04 5.41 -9.29
N ARG A 155 -19.13 6.23 -8.80
CA ARG A 155 -18.00 5.81 -7.95
C ARG A 155 -18.26 6.21 -6.51
N ARG A 156 -18.45 5.20 -5.66
CA ARG A 156 -18.60 5.36 -4.21
C ARG A 156 -17.46 4.63 -3.52
N SER A 157 -16.69 5.40 -2.75
CA SER A 157 -15.53 4.85 -2.05
C SER A 157 -15.29 5.56 -0.73
N ALA A 158 -14.65 4.88 0.20
CA ALA A 158 -14.12 5.47 1.41
C ALA A 158 -12.67 5.04 1.63
N GLY A 159 -11.91 5.84 2.36
CA GLY A 159 -10.57 5.47 2.81
C GLY A 159 -10.63 4.98 4.24
N LEU A 160 -10.11 3.78 4.50
CA LEU A 160 -9.93 3.20 5.81
C LEU A 160 -8.44 3.12 6.12
N ARG A 161 -7.99 3.63 7.26
CA ARG A 161 -6.63 3.41 7.75
C ARG A 161 -6.63 2.28 8.77
N ARG A 162 -5.97 1.17 8.46
CA ARG A 162 -5.96 -0.01 9.33
C ARG A 162 -5.31 0.29 10.68
N THR A 163 -5.89 -0.28 11.75
CA THR A 163 -5.36 -0.09 13.11
C THR A 163 -4.09 -0.90 13.37
N ASP A 164 -3.97 -2.08 12.75
CA ASP A 164 -2.85 -3.02 12.99
C ASP A 164 -1.56 -2.64 12.25
N THR A 165 -1.69 -2.07 11.06
CA THR A 165 -0.59 -1.83 10.11
C THR A 165 -0.42 -0.36 9.74
N GLY A 166 -1.43 0.49 10.00
CA GLY A 166 -1.43 1.88 9.55
C GLY A 166 -1.66 2.08 8.06
N GLU A 167 -1.80 1.00 7.28
CA GLU A 167 -2.00 1.04 5.84
C GLU A 167 -3.37 1.64 5.47
N ALA A 168 -3.42 2.34 4.33
CA ALA A 168 -4.66 2.87 3.78
C ALA A 168 -5.28 1.89 2.76
N ILE A 169 -6.54 1.51 2.98
CA ILE A 169 -7.34 0.67 2.08
C ILE A 169 -8.47 1.49 1.45
N GLU A 170 -8.79 1.20 0.19
CA GLU A 170 -10.02 1.68 -0.46
C GLU A 170 -11.20 0.73 -0.15
N LEU A 171 -12.24 1.27 0.49
CA LEU A 171 -13.53 0.63 0.63
C LEU A 171 -14.43 1.00 -0.55
N ARG A 172 -15.13 0.05 -1.14
CA ARG A 172 -16.22 0.29 -2.10
C ARG A 172 -17.54 -0.19 -1.51
N PHE A 173 -18.60 0.57 -1.74
CA PHE A 173 -19.90 0.26 -1.14
C PHE A 173 -21.05 0.57 -2.09
N ALA A 174 -22.15 -0.15 -1.90
CA ALA A 174 -23.40 0.06 -2.62
C ALA A 174 -24.02 1.43 -2.28
N PRO A 175 -24.92 1.97 -3.12
CA PRO A 175 -25.65 3.20 -2.81
C PRO A 175 -26.36 3.16 -1.46
N ASP A 176 -26.91 1.99 -1.11
CA ASP A 176 -27.74 1.81 0.09
C ASP A 176 -26.92 1.91 1.39
N ASP A 177 -25.62 1.59 1.33
CA ASP A 177 -24.72 1.69 2.48
C ASP A 177 -24.04 3.06 2.59
N ALA A 178 -24.25 3.96 1.62
CA ALA A 178 -23.60 5.26 1.59
C ALA A 178 -23.93 6.11 2.83
N ALA A 179 -25.15 6.01 3.35
CA ALA A 179 -25.56 6.71 4.57
C ALA A 179 -24.87 6.14 5.83
N LYS A 180 -24.76 4.81 5.93
CA LYS A 180 -24.07 4.12 7.03
C LYS A 180 -22.60 4.49 7.06
N VAL A 181 -21.90 4.34 5.93
CA VAL A 181 -20.47 4.68 5.83
C VAL A 181 -20.22 6.15 6.16
N ARG A 182 -21.09 7.06 5.71
CA ARG A 182 -21.00 8.49 6.04
C ARG A 182 -21.18 8.76 7.54
N ALA A 183 -22.06 8.03 8.22
CA ALA A 183 -22.30 8.20 9.65
C ALA A 183 -21.09 7.82 10.52
N HIS A 184 -20.19 6.99 9.99
CA HIS A 184 -18.99 6.52 10.67
C HIS A 184 -17.70 7.22 10.21
N LEU A 185 -17.79 8.29 9.43
CA LEU A 185 -16.62 9.07 9.03
C LEU A 185 -15.86 9.59 10.27
N GLU A 186 -14.53 9.52 10.23
CA GLU A 186 -13.60 9.88 11.32
C GLU A 186 -13.67 9.01 12.58
N ARG A 187 -14.43 7.90 12.55
CA ARG A 187 -14.55 6.93 13.65
C ARG A 187 -13.76 5.65 13.36
N ASP A 188 -13.41 4.96 14.45
CA ASP A 188 -12.90 3.60 14.38
C ASP A 188 -14.06 2.65 14.11
N VAL A 189 -13.86 1.74 13.16
CA VAL A 189 -14.88 0.83 12.66
C VAL A 189 -14.30 -0.55 12.38
N GLU A 190 -15.15 -1.55 12.46
CA GLU A 190 -14.94 -2.87 11.87
C GLU A 190 -15.79 -2.96 10.60
N VAL A 191 -15.16 -3.27 9.48
CA VAL A 191 -15.79 -3.39 8.17
C VAL A 191 -15.59 -4.80 7.65
N TRP A 192 -16.64 -5.44 7.14
CA TRP A 192 -16.55 -6.78 6.56
C TRP A 192 -17.20 -6.87 5.19
N GLY A 193 -16.77 -7.88 4.45
CA GLY A 193 -17.26 -8.20 3.11
C GLY A 193 -16.16 -8.85 2.27
N GLU A 194 -16.21 -8.64 0.96
CA GLU A 194 -15.23 -9.19 0.03
C GLU A 194 -13.93 -8.37 0.04
N ILE A 195 -12.87 -9.00 0.54
CA ILE A 195 -11.50 -8.50 0.55
C ILE A 195 -10.79 -8.97 -0.70
N THR A 196 -10.26 -7.99 -1.44
CA THR A 196 -9.34 -8.21 -2.54
C THR A 196 -7.91 -7.94 -2.07
N ARG A 197 -7.02 -8.92 -2.25
CA ARG A 197 -5.59 -8.77 -1.95
C ARG A 197 -4.79 -8.63 -3.23
N ASP A 198 -3.71 -7.85 -3.19
CA ASP A 198 -2.73 -7.81 -4.28
C ASP A 198 -1.81 -9.05 -4.24
N ALA A 199 -0.85 -9.18 -5.17
CA ALA A 199 0.08 -10.31 -5.16
C ALA A 199 1.02 -10.34 -3.94
N THR A 200 1.12 -9.24 -3.19
CA THR A 200 1.89 -9.16 -1.94
C THR A 200 1.11 -9.74 -0.74
N GLY A 201 -0.17 -10.09 -0.94
CA GLY A 201 -1.07 -10.53 0.11
C GLY A 201 -1.66 -9.39 0.95
N GLN A 202 -1.27 -8.14 0.67
CA GLN A 202 -1.82 -6.95 1.30
C GLN A 202 -3.24 -6.68 0.82
N VAL A 203 -4.06 -6.09 1.68
CA VAL A 203 -5.46 -5.75 1.35
C VAL A 203 -5.45 -4.52 0.42
N ALA A 204 -5.76 -4.74 -0.85
CA ALA A 204 -5.83 -3.67 -1.84
C ALA A 204 -7.18 -2.94 -1.79
N GLN A 205 -8.27 -3.70 -1.61
CA GLN A 205 -9.63 -3.19 -1.65
C GLN A 205 -10.58 -4.06 -0.81
N LEU A 206 -11.63 -3.46 -0.25
CA LEU A 206 -12.73 -4.18 0.40
C LEU A 206 -14.07 -3.71 -0.18
N VAL A 207 -14.93 -4.63 -0.63
CA VAL A 207 -16.33 -4.36 -0.97
C VAL A 207 -17.17 -4.57 0.28
N VAL A 208 -17.79 -3.49 0.75
CA VAL A 208 -18.47 -3.45 2.05
C VAL A 208 -19.80 -4.19 1.95
N GLU A 209 -19.96 -5.18 2.82
CA GLU A 209 -21.25 -5.82 3.11
C GLU A 209 -21.82 -5.33 4.44
N GLY A 210 -20.95 -5.00 5.40
CA GLY A 210 -21.34 -4.41 6.67
C GLY A 210 -20.24 -3.61 7.33
N ILE A 211 -20.67 -2.70 8.22
CA ILE A 211 -19.81 -1.76 8.93
C ILE A 211 -20.42 -1.46 10.30
N GLU A 212 -19.60 -1.55 11.34
CA GLU A 212 -19.97 -1.22 12.71
C GLU A 212 -18.90 -0.33 13.37
N PRO A 213 -19.29 0.63 14.22
CA PRO A 213 -18.34 1.39 15.00
C PRO A 213 -17.69 0.50 16.07
N ILE A 214 -16.40 0.68 16.28
CA ILE A 214 -15.71 0.10 17.44
C ILE A 214 -15.79 1.14 18.55
N ASP A 215 -16.45 0.81 19.64
CA ASP A 215 -16.50 1.70 20.80
C ASP A 215 -15.08 1.92 21.36
N ALA A 216 -14.77 3.16 21.69
CA ALA A 216 -13.46 3.51 22.24
C ALA A 216 -13.19 2.68 23.50
N PRO A 217 -11.97 2.13 23.69
CA PRO A 217 -11.61 1.44 24.92
C PRO A 217 -11.70 2.44 26.09
N GLY A 218 -12.81 2.40 26.81
CA GLY A 218 -13.17 3.43 27.80
C GLY A 218 -14.67 3.54 28.07
N GLN A 219 -15.54 3.07 27.17
CA GLN A 219 -16.90 2.68 27.56
C GLN A 219 -16.84 1.20 27.89
N GLY A 220 -16.84 0.92 29.20
CA GLY A 220 -16.65 -0.42 29.71
C GLY A 220 -17.63 -1.37 29.06
N ALA A 221 -17.12 -2.39 28.37
CA ALA A 221 -17.73 -3.69 28.46
C ALA A 221 -17.76 -4.01 29.95
N SER A 222 -18.88 -3.71 30.58
CA SER A 222 -19.20 -4.21 31.90
C SER A 222 -18.95 -5.71 31.84
N ALA A 223 -18.31 -6.30 32.85
CA ALA A 223 -18.10 -7.75 32.92
C ALA A 223 -19.41 -8.58 32.84
N SER A 224 -20.57 -7.92 32.73
CA SER A 224 -21.86 -8.49 32.36
C SER A 224 -22.05 -8.84 30.87
N GLU A 225 -21.33 -8.23 29.93
CA GLU A 225 -21.59 -8.44 28.49
C GLU A 225 -20.85 -9.66 27.91
N GLY A 226 -19.84 -10.16 28.61
CA GLY A 226 -19.17 -11.44 28.30
C GLY A 226 -19.76 -12.67 29.00
N ARG A 227 -20.80 -12.49 29.83
CA ARG A 227 -21.52 -13.57 30.52
C ARG A 227 -22.99 -13.56 30.10
N GLY A 228 -23.31 -14.17 28.96
CA GLY A 228 -24.72 -14.44 28.69
C GLY A 228 -25.10 -14.80 27.27
N LEU A 229 -24.71 -15.99 26.80
CA LEU A 229 -25.62 -16.78 25.96
C LEU A 229 -26.68 -17.51 26.82
N LEU A 230 -26.56 -17.43 28.14
CA LEU A 230 -27.53 -17.85 29.13
C LEU A 230 -27.60 -16.70 30.16
N GLY A 231 -28.71 -15.99 30.21
CA GLY A 231 -28.87 -14.77 31.02
C GLY A 231 -28.52 -14.94 32.50
N SER A 232 -28.33 -13.82 33.19
CA SER A 232 -27.84 -13.72 34.58
C SER A 232 -28.72 -14.38 35.65
N ASP A 233 -29.87 -14.96 35.29
CA ASP A 233 -30.83 -15.57 36.21
C ASP A 233 -30.92 -17.10 36.13
N TRP A 234 -30.08 -17.77 35.32
CA TRP A 234 -30.24 -19.20 35.09
C TRP A 234 -29.94 -20.09 36.31
N ALA A 235 -29.22 -19.56 37.31
CA ALA A 235 -28.90 -20.27 38.55
C ALA A 235 -29.80 -19.88 39.74
N GLY A 236 -30.83 -19.04 39.54
CA GLY A 236 -31.75 -18.65 40.61
C GLY A 236 -31.08 -18.00 41.84
N GLY A 237 -29.92 -17.36 41.65
CA GLY A 237 -29.13 -16.76 42.72
C GLY A 237 -28.12 -17.68 43.42
N ILE A 238 -27.89 -18.89 42.90
CA ILE A 238 -26.88 -19.83 43.43
C ILE A 238 -25.50 -19.53 42.82
N ASP A 239 -24.45 -19.52 43.65
CA ASP A 239 -23.07 -19.36 43.20
C ASP A 239 -22.66 -20.50 42.24
N PRO A 240 -22.07 -20.22 41.06
CA PRO A 240 -21.75 -21.25 40.06
C PRO A 240 -20.90 -22.42 40.56
N ALA A 241 -20.03 -22.18 41.57
CA ALA A 241 -19.24 -23.24 42.17
C ALA A 241 -20.08 -24.19 43.04
N GLU A 242 -21.16 -23.69 43.64
CA GLU A 242 -22.12 -24.47 44.42
C GLU A 242 -22.97 -25.37 43.52
N TRP A 243 -23.44 -24.85 42.39
CA TRP A 243 -24.24 -25.61 41.41
C TRP A 243 -23.49 -26.82 40.84
N VAL A 244 -22.19 -26.65 40.54
CA VAL A 244 -21.33 -27.75 40.05
C VAL A 244 -21.12 -28.83 41.12
N ARG A 245 -21.13 -28.48 42.41
CA ARG A 245 -21.06 -29.47 43.49
C ARG A 245 -22.36 -30.27 43.58
N THR A 246 -23.52 -29.62 43.44
CA THR A 246 -24.82 -30.32 43.45
C THR A 246 -24.96 -31.31 42.29
N MET A 247 -24.38 -31.01 41.12
CA MET A 247 -24.39 -31.88 39.95
C MET A 247 -23.41 -33.07 40.03
N ARG A 248 -22.40 -33.02 40.91
CA ARG A 248 -21.39 -34.09 41.02
C ARG A 248 -21.73 -35.18 42.04
N GLY A 249 -22.79 -35.02 42.82
CA GLY A 249 -23.19 -35.96 43.87
C GLY A 249 -22.35 -35.79 45.14
#